data_AF-A2TYI8-F1
#
_entry.id   AF-A2TYI8-F1
#
_cell.length_a   1.000
_cell.length_b   1.000
_cell.length_c   1.000
_cell.angle_alpha   90.00
_cell.angle_beta   90.00
_cell.angle_gamma   90.00
#
_symmetry.space_group_name_H-M   'P 1'
#
loop_
_entity.id
_entity.type
_entity.pdbx_description
1 polymer ?
#
loop_
_entity_poly.entity_id
_entity_poly.type
_entity_poly.pdbx_seq_one_letter_code
_entity_poly.pdbx_strand_id
1 'polypeptide(L)'
;MELTKEQLLQLHNYIYVSGIKFYDVRTELVDHFANILEQRLAENPDLNFKAEIEKIHRNFSDRGFSKLLKQKTKSVTYKFFKHSLQHLMSFFKIPKILITGLLFVVLLKAQLFFSNKENFFLTLMLFSVLLMLIIGFRARKRNKQEQFLSLSLTLGFMQVFHILVMMLQFSYSRSLESLANTTHNTIFIACFTLLFLFFWSGEYVYQQNKLMVEKQYPNIFI
;
A
#
# COMPACT_ATOMS: atom_id res chain seq x y z
N MET A 1 -6.24 -36.00 1.09
CA MET A 1 -5.83 -36.12 2.49
C MET A 1 -5.24 -34.78 2.90
N GLU A 2 -5.58 -34.23 4.06
CA GLU A 2 -4.98 -32.96 4.52
C GLU A 2 -3.56 -33.18 5.05
N LEU A 3 -2.65 -32.23 4.83
CA LEU A 3 -1.29 -32.30 5.38
C LEU A 3 -1.27 -32.18 6.90
N THR A 4 -0.40 -32.98 7.53
CA THR A 4 -0.10 -32.83 8.97
C THR A 4 0.64 -31.50 9.23
N LYS A 5 0.58 -30.99 10.47
CA LYS A 5 1.29 -29.76 10.86
C LYS A 5 2.79 -29.83 10.60
N GLU A 6 3.38 -31.01 10.79
CA GLU A 6 4.81 -31.26 10.57
C GLU A 6 5.18 -31.20 9.09
N GLN A 7 4.38 -31.82 8.23
CA GLN A 7 4.53 -31.75 6.76
C GLN A 7 4.36 -30.31 6.25
N LEU A 8 3.36 -29.59 6.77
CA LEU A 8 3.14 -28.19 6.42
C LEU A 8 4.33 -27.32 6.82
N LEU A 9 4.89 -27.52 8.02
CA LEU A 9 6.09 -26.82 8.48
C LEU A 9 7.32 -27.12 7.58
N GLN A 10 7.50 -28.38 7.17
CA GLN A 10 8.57 -28.77 6.24
C GLN A 10 8.42 -28.05 4.89
N LEU A 11 7.21 -27.96 4.36
CA LEU A 11 6.93 -27.25 3.12
C LEU A 11 7.17 -25.74 3.24
N HIS A 12 6.71 -25.12 4.34
CA HIS A 12 6.97 -23.70 4.63
C HIS A 12 8.48 -23.40 4.66
N ASN A 13 9.26 -24.24 5.32
CA ASN A 13 10.72 -24.09 5.41
C ASN A 13 11.39 -24.24 4.03
N TYR A 14 10.96 -25.20 3.22
CA TYR A 14 11.48 -25.39 1.87
C TYR A 14 11.26 -24.16 0.98
N ILE A 15 10.04 -23.62 0.97
CA ILE A 15 9.69 -22.44 0.17
C ILE A 15 10.37 -21.19 0.75
N TYR A 16 10.58 -21.10 2.06
CA TYR A 16 11.34 -20.01 2.68
C TYR A 16 12.80 -19.96 2.20
N VAL A 17 13.49 -21.11 2.22
CA VAL A 17 14.88 -21.24 1.77
C VAL A 17 15.02 -20.96 0.27
N SER A 18 13.94 -21.13 -0.51
CA SER A 18 13.90 -20.82 -1.95
C SER A 18 13.98 -19.31 -2.26
N GLY A 19 14.13 -18.43 -1.25
CA GLY A 19 14.46 -17.02 -1.44
C GLY A 19 13.26 -16.11 -1.78
N ILE A 20 12.03 -16.59 -1.55
CA ILE A 20 10.83 -15.79 -1.81
C ILE A 20 10.69 -14.70 -0.75
N LYS A 21 10.89 -13.46 -1.18
CA LYS A 21 10.93 -12.27 -0.32
C LYS A 21 9.64 -12.03 0.47
N PHE A 22 8.49 -12.06 -0.21
CA PHE A 22 7.21 -11.63 0.37
C PHE A 22 6.41 -12.81 0.92
N TYR A 23 5.90 -12.65 2.14
CA TYR A 23 5.20 -13.67 2.90
C TYR A 23 3.85 -14.06 2.29
N ASP A 24 3.06 -13.08 1.86
CA ASP A 24 1.76 -13.31 1.20
C ASP A 24 1.92 -14.09 -0.12
N VAL A 25 2.96 -13.79 -0.90
CA VAL A 25 3.32 -14.57 -2.09
C VAL A 25 3.81 -15.97 -1.70
N ARG A 26 4.59 -16.09 -0.64
CA ARG A 26 5.09 -17.39 -0.12
C ARG A 26 3.94 -18.29 0.28
N THR A 27 2.95 -17.76 0.98
CA THR A 27 1.78 -18.54 1.44
C THR A 27 0.99 -19.07 0.25
N GLU A 28 0.76 -18.24 -0.77
CA GLU A 28 0.09 -18.65 -2.01
C GLU A 28 0.85 -19.76 -2.78
N LEU A 29 2.18 -19.83 -2.62
CA LEU A 29 3.00 -20.91 -3.16
C LEU A 29 2.94 -22.16 -2.29
N VAL A 30 2.98 -22.01 -0.97
CA VAL A 30 2.79 -23.12 -0.03
C VAL A 30 1.43 -23.78 -0.26
N ASP A 31 0.35 -23.01 -0.37
CA ASP A 31 -0.99 -23.53 -0.66
C ASP A 31 -1.04 -24.28 -2.00
N HIS A 32 -0.33 -23.76 -3.01
CA HIS A 32 -0.26 -24.43 -4.31
C HIS A 32 0.47 -25.77 -4.24
N PHE A 33 1.61 -25.82 -3.54
CA PHE A 33 2.38 -27.04 -3.34
C PHE A 33 1.64 -28.03 -2.44
N ALA A 34 0.99 -27.55 -1.39
CA ALA A 34 0.18 -28.34 -0.48
C ALA A 34 -0.91 -29.08 -1.25
N ASN A 35 -1.70 -28.37 -2.06
CA ASN A 35 -2.75 -28.98 -2.87
C ASN A 35 -2.23 -30.10 -3.79
N ILE A 36 -1.04 -29.94 -4.38
CA ILE A 36 -0.44 -30.99 -5.23
C ILE A 36 0.00 -32.19 -4.38
N LEU A 37 0.61 -31.94 -3.21
CA LEU A 37 1.07 -32.98 -2.30
C LEU A 37 -0.10 -33.76 -1.70
N GLU A 38 -1.18 -33.10 -1.33
CA GLU A 38 -2.40 -33.72 -0.80
C GLU A 38 -3.09 -34.64 -1.81
N GLN A 39 -3.06 -34.28 -3.10
CA GLN A 39 -3.52 -35.13 -4.19
C GLN A 39 -2.62 -36.36 -4.34
N ARG A 40 -1.29 -36.18 -4.37
CA ARG A 40 -0.35 -37.30 -4.51
C ARG A 40 -0.39 -38.26 -3.32
N LEU A 41 -0.49 -37.73 -2.10
CA LEU A 41 -0.63 -38.53 -0.88
C LEU A 41 -1.98 -39.28 -0.82
N ALA A 42 -3.04 -38.71 -1.41
CA ALA A 42 -4.31 -39.42 -1.55
C ALA A 42 -4.21 -40.60 -2.53
N GLU A 43 -3.41 -40.47 -3.59
CA GLU A 43 -3.14 -41.54 -4.55
C GLU A 43 -2.17 -42.60 -4.00
N ASN A 44 -1.16 -42.17 -3.24
CA ASN A 44 -0.16 -43.05 -2.63
C ASN A 44 0.28 -42.54 -1.23
N PRO A 45 -0.27 -43.09 -0.14
CA PRO A 45 0.02 -42.65 1.23
C PRO A 45 1.48 -42.88 1.68
N ASP A 46 2.19 -43.83 1.08
CA ASP A 46 3.57 -44.20 1.49
C ASP A 46 4.66 -43.35 0.81
N LEU A 47 4.27 -42.27 0.11
CA LEU A 47 5.20 -41.37 -0.56
C LEU A 47 6.12 -40.65 0.42
N ASN A 48 7.41 -40.60 0.07
CA ASN A 48 8.37 -39.77 0.79
C ASN A 48 8.10 -38.28 0.53
N PHE A 49 7.49 -37.62 1.51
CA PHE A 49 7.03 -36.24 1.42
C PHE A 49 8.14 -35.26 0.99
N LYS A 50 9.34 -35.38 1.57
CA LYS A 50 10.45 -34.47 1.27
C LYS A 50 10.95 -34.63 -0.15
N ALA A 51 11.11 -35.88 -0.61
CA ALA A 51 11.50 -36.16 -1.98
C ALA A 51 10.45 -35.64 -2.98
N GLU A 52 9.17 -35.71 -2.61
CA GLU A 52 8.08 -35.28 -3.48
C GLU A 52 8.00 -33.76 -3.61
N ILE A 53 8.29 -32.99 -2.55
CA ILE A 53 8.43 -31.53 -2.63
C ILE A 53 9.49 -31.15 -3.67
N GLU A 54 10.67 -31.77 -3.60
CA GLU A 54 11.76 -31.50 -4.54
C GLU A 54 11.41 -31.91 -5.96
N LYS A 55 10.66 -33.00 -6.13
CA LYS A 55 10.21 -33.46 -7.44
C LYS A 55 9.17 -32.52 -8.03
N ILE A 56 8.21 -32.03 -7.24
CA ILE A 56 7.27 -30.99 -7.69
C ILE A 56 8.04 -29.76 -8.14
N HIS A 57 8.98 -29.28 -7.33
CA HIS A 57 9.78 -28.11 -7.68
C HIS A 57 10.58 -28.34 -8.97
N ARG A 58 11.27 -29.48 -9.12
CA ARG A 58 12.04 -29.82 -10.33
C ARG A 58 11.16 -29.96 -11.59
N ASN A 59 9.93 -30.45 -11.44
CA ASN A 59 8.98 -30.54 -12.55
C ASN A 59 8.58 -29.16 -13.09
N PHE A 60 8.57 -28.14 -12.22
CA PHE A 60 8.61 -26.77 -12.66
C PHE A 60 10.05 -26.45 -13.08
N SER A 61 10.40 -26.67 -14.35
CA SER A 61 11.64 -26.10 -14.93
C SER A 61 11.86 -24.66 -14.43
N ASP A 62 13.10 -24.17 -14.35
CA ASP A 62 13.38 -22.82 -13.81
C ASP A 62 12.45 -21.73 -14.36
N ARG A 63 12.13 -21.82 -15.66
CA ARG A 63 11.15 -20.93 -16.33
C ARG A 63 9.71 -21.15 -15.85
N GLY A 64 9.32 -22.40 -15.63
CA GLY A 64 8.02 -22.79 -15.08
C GLY A 64 7.82 -22.27 -13.66
N PHE A 65 8.82 -22.41 -12.79
CA PHE A 65 8.73 -21.91 -11.42
C PHE A 65 8.68 -20.38 -11.38
N SER A 66 9.52 -19.71 -12.19
CA SER A 66 9.47 -18.26 -12.37
C SER A 66 8.10 -17.78 -12.87
N LYS A 67 7.50 -18.49 -13.83
CA LYS A 67 6.15 -18.20 -14.33
C LYS A 67 5.08 -18.35 -13.24
N LEU A 68 5.16 -19.42 -12.45
CA LEU A 68 4.26 -19.63 -11.31
C LEU A 68 4.41 -18.52 -10.27
N LEU A 69 5.65 -18.19 -9.87
CA LEU A 69 5.93 -17.10 -8.93
C LEU A 69 5.36 -15.77 -9.43
N LYS A 70 5.55 -15.44 -10.72
CA LYS A 70 4.98 -14.24 -11.33
C LYS A 70 3.45 -14.25 -11.31
N GLN A 71 2.83 -15.40 -11.57
CA GLN A 71 1.37 -15.56 -11.52
C GLN A 71 0.83 -15.36 -10.10
N LYS A 72 1.46 -15.97 -9.08
CA LYS A 72 1.06 -15.81 -7.68
C LYS A 72 1.28 -14.38 -7.19
N THR A 73 2.40 -13.78 -7.53
CA THR A 73 2.68 -12.35 -7.27
C THR A 73 1.59 -11.47 -7.88
N LYS A 74 1.22 -11.70 -9.15
CA LYS A 74 0.14 -10.95 -9.82
C LYS A 74 -1.22 -11.13 -9.13
N SER A 75 -1.52 -12.34 -8.67
CA SER A 75 -2.75 -12.63 -7.91
C SER A 75 -2.80 -11.83 -6.61
N VAL A 76 -1.73 -11.84 -5.82
CA VAL A 76 -1.62 -11.05 -4.58
C VAL A 76 -1.75 -9.55 -4.87
N THR A 77 -1.05 -9.05 -5.88
CA THR A 77 -1.15 -7.64 -6.32
C THR A 77 -2.57 -7.26 -6.73
N TYR A 78 -3.27 -8.12 -7.48
CA TYR A 78 -4.65 -7.87 -7.88
C TYR A 78 -5.60 -7.85 -6.68
N LYS A 79 -5.48 -8.81 -5.76
CA LYS A 79 -6.24 -8.83 -4.49
C LYS A 79 -6.00 -7.52 -3.71
N PHE A 80 -4.74 -7.10 -3.59
CA PHE A 80 -4.38 -5.84 -2.93
C PHE A 80 -5.06 -4.62 -3.56
N PHE A 81 -4.98 -4.45 -4.89
CA PHE A 81 -5.60 -3.30 -5.55
C PHE A 81 -7.13 -3.32 -5.44
N LYS A 82 -7.74 -4.50 -5.54
CA LYS A 82 -9.18 -4.67 -5.35
C LYS A 82 -9.62 -4.21 -3.97
N HIS A 83 -8.95 -4.66 -2.91
CA HIS A 83 -9.27 -4.25 -1.54
C HIS A 83 -8.95 -2.78 -1.28
N SER A 84 -7.81 -2.29 -1.77
CA SER A 84 -7.44 -0.88 -1.67
C SER A 84 -8.49 0.03 -2.29
N LEU A 85 -9.05 -0.35 -3.45
CA LEU A 85 -10.11 0.39 -4.11
C LEU A 85 -11.41 0.37 -3.28
N GLN A 86 -11.77 -0.77 -2.68
CA GLN A 86 -12.92 -0.86 -1.77
C GLN A 86 -12.75 0.05 -0.55
N HIS A 87 -11.55 0.07 0.06
CA HIS A 87 -11.24 0.96 1.17
C HIS A 87 -11.25 2.43 0.76
N LEU A 88 -10.77 2.74 -0.45
CA LEU A 88 -10.84 4.10 -1.01
C LEU A 88 -12.29 4.54 -1.22
N MET A 89 -13.13 3.70 -1.82
CA MET A 89 -14.57 4.00 -1.96
C MET A 89 -15.25 4.18 -0.60
N SER A 90 -14.87 3.38 0.40
CA SER A 90 -15.35 3.52 1.78
C SER A 90 -14.88 4.84 2.45
N PHE A 91 -13.70 5.34 2.07
CA PHE A 91 -13.21 6.64 2.53
C PHE A 91 -14.09 7.79 2.02
N PHE A 92 -14.59 7.73 0.79
CA PHE A 92 -15.43 8.78 0.21
C PHE A 92 -16.89 8.74 0.67
N LYS A 93 -17.22 8.02 1.75
CA LYS A 93 -18.53 8.14 2.40
C LYS A 93 -18.70 9.54 3.01
N ILE A 94 -19.97 9.99 3.00
CA ILE A 94 -20.44 11.37 3.26
C ILE A 94 -19.71 12.14 4.39
N PRO A 95 -19.42 11.60 5.59
CA PRO A 95 -18.80 12.42 6.64
C PRO A 95 -17.43 12.99 6.25
N LYS A 96 -16.60 12.26 5.50
CA LYS A 96 -15.21 12.66 5.20
C LYS A 96 -15.13 13.70 4.09
N ILE A 97 -16.01 13.60 3.09
CA ILE A 97 -16.12 14.62 2.03
C ILE A 97 -16.58 15.95 2.63
N LEU A 98 -17.56 15.93 3.53
CA LEU A 98 -18.03 17.14 4.21
C LEU A 98 -16.93 17.79 5.03
N ILE A 99 -16.10 17.02 5.74
CA ILE A 99 -14.93 17.56 6.48
C ILE A 99 -13.96 18.24 5.51
N THR A 100 -13.70 17.67 4.34
CA THR A 100 -12.81 18.33 3.35
C THR A 100 -13.42 19.56 2.71
N GLY A 101 -14.74 19.59 2.48
CA GLY A 101 -15.45 20.78 2.04
C GLY A 101 -15.42 21.88 3.11
N LEU A 102 -15.60 21.51 4.37
CA LEU A 102 -15.48 22.43 5.50
C LEU A 102 -14.06 23.00 5.60
N LEU A 103 -13.04 22.16 5.47
CA LEU A 103 -11.64 22.60 5.43
C LEU A 103 -11.40 23.63 4.32
N PHE A 104 -11.92 23.38 3.11
CA PHE A 104 -11.83 24.32 2.00
C PHE A 104 -12.45 25.68 2.34
N VAL A 105 -13.67 25.69 2.87
CA VAL A 105 -14.38 26.93 3.26
C VAL A 105 -13.63 27.66 4.39
N VAL A 106 -13.13 26.92 5.38
CA VAL A 106 -12.33 27.48 6.48
C VAL A 106 -11.07 28.13 5.94
N LEU A 107 -10.32 27.49 5.03
CA LEU A 107 -9.12 28.06 4.43
C LEU A 107 -9.44 29.31 3.58
N LEU A 108 -10.56 29.29 2.84
CA LEU A 108 -11.01 30.45 2.09
C LEU A 108 -11.30 31.66 2.98
N LYS A 109 -11.91 31.44 4.15
CA LYS A 109 -12.17 32.51 5.12
C LYS A 109 -10.92 32.91 5.89
N ALA A 110 -10.08 31.94 6.26
CA ALA A 110 -8.84 32.14 6.99
C ALA A 110 -7.91 33.13 6.27
N GLN A 111 -7.77 33.03 4.94
CA GLN A 111 -6.90 33.92 4.17
C GLN A 111 -7.25 35.42 4.36
N LEU A 112 -8.51 35.74 4.69
CA LEU A 112 -8.98 37.12 4.85
C LEU A 112 -8.54 37.74 6.18
N PHE A 113 -8.20 36.91 7.17
CA PHE A 113 -7.71 37.36 8.48
C PHE A 113 -6.22 37.69 8.48
N PHE A 114 -5.49 37.33 7.42
CA PHE A 114 -4.06 37.62 7.30
C PHE A 114 -3.85 38.99 6.66
N SER A 115 -3.14 39.89 7.35
CA SER A 115 -2.77 41.21 6.82
C SER A 115 -1.86 41.08 5.58
N ASN A 116 -0.94 40.11 5.59
CA ASN A 116 -0.16 39.73 4.42
C ASN A 116 -0.59 38.35 3.91
N LYS A 117 -1.26 38.32 2.76
CA LYS A 117 -1.71 37.07 2.11
C LYS A 117 -0.56 36.15 1.74
N GLU A 118 0.62 36.69 1.45
CA GLU A 118 1.81 35.89 1.14
C GLU A 118 2.16 34.96 2.30
N ASN A 119 2.14 35.47 3.54
CA ASN A 119 2.42 34.68 4.75
C ASN A 119 1.45 33.50 4.90
N PHE A 120 0.18 33.69 4.55
CA PHE A 120 -0.82 32.62 4.57
C PHE A 120 -0.44 31.49 3.61
N PHE A 121 -0.13 31.82 2.35
CA PHE A 121 0.22 30.82 1.34
C PHE A 121 1.57 30.14 1.62
N LEU A 122 2.57 30.89 2.10
CA LEU A 122 3.83 30.32 2.58
C LEU A 122 3.61 29.35 3.75
N THR A 123 2.67 29.63 4.65
CA THR A 123 2.32 28.71 5.74
C THR A 123 1.71 27.41 5.20
N LEU A 124 0.82 27.48 4.20
CA LEU A 124 0.27 26.29 3.54
C LEU A 124 1.36 25.48 2.82
N MET A 125 2.30 26.17 2.17
CA MET A 125 3.46 25.52 1.54
C MET A 125 4.28 24.75 2.57
N LEU A 126 4.69 25.40 3.65
CA LEU A 126 5.45 24.79 4.73
C LEU A 126 4.70 23.59 5.32
N PHE A 127 3.39 23.71 5.52
CA PHE A 127 2.57 22.60 5.98
C PHE A 127 2.58 21.41 5.01
N SER A 128 2.49 21.66 3.69
CA SER A 128 2.57 20.58 2.69
C SER A 128 3.94 19.87 2.70
N VAL A 129 5.03 20.61 2.93
CA VAL A 129 6.37 20.05 3.10
C VAL A 129 6.48 19.24 4.39
N LEU A 130 5.88 19.70 5.49
CA LEU A 130 5.81 18.92 6.74
C LEU A 130 5.08 17.59 6.53
N LEU A 131 3.94 17.59 5.83
CA LEU A 131 3.23 16.35 5.48
C LEU A 131 4.11 15.41 4.64
N MET A 132 4.83 15.94 3.66
CA MET A 132 5.79 15.18 2.85
C MET A 132 6.84 14.51 3.73
N LEU A 133 7.46 15.25 4.65
CA LEU A 133 8.45 14.70 5.59
C LEU A 133 7.85 13.62 6.48
N ILE A 134 6.68 13.87 7.08
CA ILE A 134 5.98 12.89 7.92
C ILE A 134 5.76 11.58 7.16
N ILE A 135 5.29 11.66 5.91
CA ILE A 135 5.12 10.48 5.06
C ILE A 135 6.45 9.82 4.75
N GLY A 136 7.49 10.59 4.42
CA GLY A 136 8.82 10.05 4.15
C GLY A 136 9.36 9.25 5.33
N PHE A 137 9.23 9.78 6.56
CA PHE A 137 9.60 9.06 7.78
C PHE A 137 8.76 7.81 7.99
N ARG A 138 7.43 7.89 7.81
CA ARG A 138 6.54 6.72 7.91
C ARG A 138 6.90 5.67 6.87
N ALA A 139 7.15 6.05 5.62
CA ALA A 139 7.53 5.16 4.53
C ALA A 139 8.85 4.45 4.82
N ARG A 140 9.85 5.16 5.37
CA ARG A 140 11.11 4.54 5.77
C ARG A 140 10.92 3.51 6.90
N LYS A 141 10.06 3.81 7.88
CA LYS A 141 9.72 2.87 8.95
C LYS A 141 8.98 1.65 8.41
N ARG A 142 8.00 1.88 7.51
CA ARG A 142 7.23 0.84 6.82
C ARG A 142 8.18 -0.07 6.07
N ASN A 143 9.01 0.43 5.15
CA ASN A 143 9.92 -0.36 4.33
C ASN A 143 10.84 -1.33 5.10
N LYS A 144 11.24 -0.99 6.33
CA LYS A 144 12.04 -1.90 7.20
C LYS A 144 11.24 -3.10 7.74
N GLN A 145 9.92 -3.00 7.79
CA GLN A 145 8.98 -3.97 8.36
C GLN A 145 8.19 -4.74 7.28
N GLU A 146 8.43 -4.47 6.00
CA GLU A 146 7.64 -4.96 4.87
C GLU A 146 7.98 -6.42 4.53
N GLN A 147 7.43 -7.35 5.31
CA GLN A 147 7.42 -8.77 4.97
C GLN A 147 6.33 -9.13 3.95
N PHE A 148 5.40 -8.23 3.65
CA PHE A 148 4.23 -8.46 2.79
C PHE A 148 4.30 -7.64 1.51
N LEU A 149 3.99 -8.24 0.36
CA LEU A 149 3.93 -7.53 -0.92
C LEU A 149 2.81 -6.49 -0.90
N SER A 150 1.65 -6.88 -0.37
CA SER A 150 0.46 -6.02 -0.23
C SER A 150 0.78 -4.70 0.46
N LEU A 151 1.49 -4.72 1.60
CA LEU A 151 1.89 -3.49 2.28
C LEU A 151 2.95 -2.71 1.49
N SER A 152 3.88 -3.40 0.82
CA SER A 152 4.97 -2.73 0.09
C SER A 152 4.46 -1.93 -1.10
N LEU A 153 3.36 -2.36 -1.72
CA LEU A 153 2.69 -1.65 -2.81
C LEU A 153 2.15 -0.28 -2.36
N THR A 154 1.89 -0.08 -1.07
CA THR A 154 1.45 1.22 -0.53
C THR A 154 2.54 2.29 -0.58
N LEU A 155 3.82 1.90 -0.69
CA LEU A 155 4.93 2.85 -0.88
C LEU A 155 4.80 3.63 -2.19
N GLY A 156 4.20 3.03 -3.23
CA GLY A 156 3.95 3.70 -4.51
C GLY A 156 3.01 4.91 -4.35
N PHE A 157 1.96 4.79 -3.54
CA PHE A 157 1.08 5.94 -3.22
C PHE A 157 1.87 7.08 -2.56
N MET A 158 2.80 6.75 -1.65
CA MET A 158 3.59 7.75 -0.92
C MET A 158 4.51 8.51 -1.87
N GLN A 159 5.09 7.83 -2.87
CA GLN A 159 5.88 8.47 -3.92
C GLN A 159 5.04 9.44 -4.77
N VAL A 160 3.82 9.03 -5.16
CA VAL A 160 2.90 9.91 -5.90
C VAL A 160 2.58 11.16 -5.08
N PHE A 161 2.31 11.03 -3.77
CA PHE A 161 2.11 12.18 -2.90
C PHE A 161 3.31 13.14 -2.88
N HIS A 162 4.53 12.62 -2.78
CA HIS A 162 5.76 13.46 -2.83
C HIS A 162 5.85 14.23 -4.15
N ILE A 163 5.58 13.58 -5.27
CA ILE A 163 5.59 14.22 -6.59
C ILE A 163 4.55 15.35 -6.64
N LEU A 164 3.34 15.12 -6.12
CA LEU A 164 2.29 16.14 -6.09
C LEU A 164 2.65 17.34 -5.20
N VAL A 165 3.29 17.10 -4.04
CA VAL A 165 3.81 18.19 -3.19
C VAL A 165 4.88 18.97 -3.95
N MET A 166 5.85 18.29 -4.58
CA MET A 166 6.90 18.96 -5.36
C MET A 166 6.33 19.78 -6.53
N MET A 167 5.32 19.26 -7.23
CA MET A 167 4.61 19.99 -8.29
C MET A 167 3.92 21.25 -7.76
N LEU A 168 3.25 21.15 -6.60
CA LEU A 168 2.60 22.31 -5.97
C LEU A 168 3.63 23.37 -5.55
N GLN A 169 4.78 22.94 -4.99
CA GLN A 169 5.89 23.82 -4.61
C GLN A 169 6.51 24.51 -5.82
N PHE A 170 6.80 23.76 -6.88
CA PHE A 170 7.38 24.30 -8.10
C PHE A 170 6.44 25.28 -8.82
N SER A 171 5.13 25.06 -8.71
CA SER A 171 4.11 25.95 -9.28
C SER A 171 3.94 27.26 -8.50
N TYR A 172 4.65 27.45 -7.38
CA TYR A 172 4.56 28.66 -6.57
C TYR A 172 5.45 29.77 -7.10
N SER A 173 4.93 30.48 -8.09
CA SER A 173 5.44 31.78 -8.53
C SER A 173 4.32 32.82 -8.39
N ARG A 174 4.24 33.45 -7.22
CA ARG A 174 3.14 34.39 -6.91
C ARG A 174 3.65 35.83 -6.97
N SER A 175 3.18 36.59 -7.94
CA SER A 175 3.32 38.06 -7.96
C SER A 175 2.30 38.72 -7.02
N LEU A 176 2.51 40.00 -6.70
CA LEU A 176 1.56 40.83 -5.94
C LEU A 176 0.16 40.86 -6.59
N GLU A 177 0.10 40.98 -7.92
CA GLU A 177 -1.16 40.93 -8.68
C GLU A 177 -1.87 39.58 -8.54
N SER A 178 -1.10 38.49 -8.57
CA SER A 178 -1.63 37.14 -8.40
C SER A 178 -2.22 36.92 -7.00
N LEU A 179 -1.56 37.45 -5.95
CA LEU A 179 -2.03 37.42 -4.56
C LEU A 179 -3.28 38.27 -4.32
N ALA A 180 -3.45 39.36 -5.08
CA ALA A 180 -4.66 40.17 -5.06
C ALA A 180 -5.85 39.46 -5.76
N ASN A 181 -5.57 38.62 -6.75
CA ASN A 181 -6.57 37.92 -7.54
C ASN A 181 -7.24 36.76 -6.76
N THR A 182 -8.55 36.88 -6.54
CA THR A 182 -9.37 35.92 -5.78
C THR A 182 -9.47 34.54 -6.45
N THR A 183 -9.55 34.49 -7.77
CA THR A 183 -9.62 33.22 -8.54
C THR A 183 -8.35 32.42 -8.34
N HIS A 184 -7.20 33.08 -8.46
CA HIS A 184 -5.89 32.47 -8.28
C HIS A 184 -5.69 31.91 -6.86
N ASN A 185 -6.09 32.67 -5.84
CA ASN A 185 -6.06 32.22 -4.44
C ASN A 185 -6.98 31.01 -4.20
N THR A 186 -8.18 31.04 -4.79
CA THR A 186 -9.17 29.96 -4.68
C THR A 186 -8.66 28.67 -5.31
N ILE A 187 -8.05 28.74 -6.50
CA ILE A 187 -7.46 27.58 -7.18
C ILE A 187 -6.34 26.98 -6.31
N PHE A 188 -5.44 27.80 -5.77
CA PHE A 188 -4.36 27.30 -4.92
C PHE A 188 -4.90 26.57 -3.68
N ILE A 189 -5.88 27.16 -2.98
CA ILE A 189 -6.53 26.55 -1.82
C ILE A 189 -7.23 25.25 -2.22
N ALA A 190 -7.86 25.18 -3.39
CA ALA A 190 -8.48 23.97 -3.91
C ALA A 190 -7.43 22.88 -4.15
N CYS A 191 -6.33 23.20 -4.84
CA CYS A 191 -5.22 22.26 -5.06
C CYS A 191 -4.63 21.74 -3.75
N PHE A 192 -4.39 22.61 -2.77
CA PHE A 192 -3.91 22.23 -1.45
C PHE A 192 -4.92 21.33 -0.71
N THR A 193 -6.22 21.65 -0.76
CA THR A 193 -7.26 20.85 -0.11
C THR A 193 -7.36 19.46 -0.75
N LEU A 194 -7.29 19.37 -2.08
CA LEU A 194 -7.27 18.10 -2.80
C LEU A 194 -6.03 17.28 -2.47
N LEU A 195 -4.86 17.93 -2.32
CA LEU A 195 -3.63 17.29 -1.88
C LEU A 195 -3.77 16.72 -0.47
N PHE A 196 -4.36 17.47 0.46
CA PHE A 196 -4.64 17.02 1.82
C PHE A 196 -5.64 15.85 1.84
N LEU A 197 -6.70 15.93 1.04
CA LEU A 197 -7.67 14.85 0.86
C LEU A 197 -6.98 13.58 0.33
N PHE A 198 -6.10 13.72 -0.67
CA PHE A 198 -5.34 12.61 -1.23
C PHE A 198 -4.45 11.98 -0.14
N PHE A 199 -3.70 12.79 0.62
CA PHE A 199 -2.91 12.34 1.77
C PHE A 199 -3.75 11.52 2.77
N TRP A 200 -4.87 12.08 3.20
CA TRP A 200 -5.72 11.45 4.20
C TRP A 200 -6.32 10.15 3.69
N SER A 201 -6.75 10.11 2.42
CA SER A 201 -7.30 8.91 1.81
C SER A 201 -6.28 7.77 1.73
N GLY A 202 -5.03 8.05 1.36
CA GLY A 202 -4.02 7.00 1.28
C GLY A 202 -3.51 6.52 2.63
N GLU A 203 -3.40 7.39 3.63
CA GLU A 203 -3.12 6.94 5.00
C GLU A 203 -4.27 6.08 5.55
N TYR A 204 -5.53 6.43 5.26
CA TYR A 204 -6.66 5.59 5.64
C TYR A 204 -6.62 4.21 4.96
N VAL A 205 -6.40 4.17 3.63
CA VAL A 205 -6.30 2.92 2.87
C VAL A 205 -5.13 2.07 3.38
N TYR A 206 -3.98 2.67 3.67
CA TYR A 206 -2.84 1.96 4.28
C TYR A 206 -3.23 1.27 5.59
N GLN A 207 -3.90 1.99 6.51
CA GLN A 207 -4.29 1.42 7.80
C GLN A 207 -5.31 0.30 7.64
N GLN A 208 -6.28 0.43 6.74
CA GLN A 208 -7.27 -0.62 6.47
C GLN A 208 -6.62 -1.87 5.88
N ASN A 209 -5.71 -1.71 4.91
CA ASN A 209 -4.96 -2.82 4.35
C ASN A 209 -4.08 -3.50 5.41
N LYS A 210 -3.44 -2.72 6.29
CA LYS A 210 -2.65 -3.25 7.41
C LYS A 210 -3.51 -4.12 8.33
N LEU A 211 -4.66 -3.62 8.78
CA LEU A 211 -5.60 -4.38 9.60
C LEU A 211 -6.08 -5.66 8.90
N MET A 212 -6.28 -5.61 7.58
CA MET A 212 -6.67 -6.77 6.80
C MET A 212 -5.56 -7.83 6.78
N VAL A 213 -4.31 -7.43 6.54
CA VAL A 213 -3.16 -8.33 6.56
C VAL A 213 -2.95 -8.94 7.95
N GLU A 214 -3.10 -8.16 9.02
CA GLU A 214 -3.04 -8.64 10.41
C GLU A 214 -4.11 -9.70 10.71
N LYS A 215 -5.34 -9.49 10.23
CA LYS A 215 -6.43 -10.47 10.36
C LYS A 215 -6.21 -11.74 9.54
N GLN A 216 -5.65 -11.59 8.34
CA GLN A 216 -5.42 -12.71 7.42
C GLN A 216 -4.24 -13.58 7.88
N TYR A 217 -3.25 -12.98 8.56
CA TYR A 217 -2.04 -13.67 8.98
C TYR A 217 -1.70 -13.40 10.46
N PRO A 218 -2.53 -13.91 11.41
CA PRO A 218 -2.38 -13.60 12.83
C PRO A 218 -1.08 -14.15 13.45
N ASN A 219 -0.55 -15.25 12.90
CA ASN A 219 0.59 -15.98 13.48
C ASN A 219 1.97 -15.34 13.20
N ILE A 220 2.04 -14.21 12.50
CA ILE A 220 3.31 -13.55 12.09
C ILE A 220 3.57 -12.28 12.90
N PHE A 221 2.53 -11.70 13.49
CA PHE A 221 2.63 -10.50 14.32
C PHE A 221 2.86 -10.81 15.80
N ILE A 222 3.17 -12.08 16.13
CA ILE A 222 3.56 -12.55 17.47
C ILE A 222 5.10 -12.54 17.57
#